data_AF-A0A9D8QR75-F1
#
_entry.id   AF-A0A9D8QR75-F1
#
_cell.length_a   1.000
_cell.length_b   1.000
_cell.length_c   1.000
_cell.angle_alpha   90.00
_cell.angle_beta   90.00
_cell.angle_gamma   90.00
#
_symmetry.space_group_name_H-M   'P 1'
#
loop_
_entity.id
_entity.type
_entity.pdbx_description
1 polymer ?
#
loop_
_entity_poly.entity_id
_entity_poly.type
_entity_poly.pdbx_seq_one_letter_code
_entity_poly.pdbx_strand_id
1 'polypeptide(L)'
;MKRKDFTLIELLVVIAIIAILAGMLLPSLKRTKDVAMSISCTNNQKQLSLARMAYRNAYNDCTPPYSSTGDALPDSTNKASLWVANVVKNGFLSSTAVLVCPSRAHQDSSYEIRKGFLENTAKSWVSYDWKWGNPDYGSNIEICLNTNPGQVPMAAYAYSMSMIKHPSAVIDTAESISSYSTNNMGSHLVYSYAIESKFLFAPHGGFRSCNIAWLDGHVSTEKTPMDSRGGATYRDATYAKGEFFASRSYSPNPWTKDNVAR
;
A
#
# COMPACT_ATOMS: atom_id res chain seq x y z
N MET A 1 -38.78 -40.84 -36.40
CA MET A 1 -37.77 -40.47 -35.37
C MET A 1 -38.37 -40.72 -34.00
N LYS A 2 -37.83 -41.67 -33.22
CA LYS A 2 -38.25 -41.84 -31.81
C LYS A 2 -37.65 -40.70 -30.99
N ARG A 3 -38.49 -39.87 -30.38
CA ARG A 3 -38.05 -38.90 -29.37
C ARG A 3 -37.72 -39.70 -28.10
N LYS A 4 -36.56 -39.43 -27.50
CA LYS A 4 -36.24 -39.93 -26.16
C LYS A 4 -36.94 -38.99 -25.17
N ASP A 5 -37.84 -39.53 -24.37
CA ASP A 5 -38.50 -38.76 -23.32
C ASP A 5 -37.50 -38.57 -22.18
N PHE A 6 -37.16 -37.30 -21.92
CA PHE A 6 -36.22 -36.93 -20.86
C PHE A 6 -36.95 -37.00 -19.51
N THR A 7 -36.42 -37.79 -18.59
CA THR A 7 -37.05 -37.99 -17.28
C THR A 7 -36.60 -36.93 -16.29
N LEU A 8 -37.48 -36.58 -15.33
CA LEU A 8 -37.13 -35.67 -14.23
C LEU A 8 -35.91 -36.17 -13.42
N ILE A 9 -35.76 -37.50 -13.31
CA ILE A 9 -34.63 -38.12 -12.59
C ILE A 9 -33.30 -37.86 -13.30
N GLU A 10 -33.26 -37.97 -14.64
CA GLU A 10 -32.04 -37.66 -15.41
C GLU A 10 -31.61 -36.20 -15.23
N LEU A 11 -32.58 -35.27 -15.20
CA LEU A 11 -32.28 -33.86 -14.92
C LEU A 11 -31.71 -33.66 -13.51
N LEU A 12 -32.33 -34.31 -12.51
CA LEU A 12 -31.96 -34.20 -11.10
C LEU A 12 -30.55 -34.71 -10.84
N VAL A 13 -30.17 -35.86 -11.42
CA VAL A 13 -28.82 -36.42 -11.27
C VAL A 13 -27.77 -35.50 -11.86
N VAL A 14 -28.03 -34.90 -13.03
CA VAL A 14 -27.10 -33.96 -13.67
C VAL A 14 -26.90 -32.71 -12.82
N ILE A 15 -27.98 -32.12 -12.30
CA ILE A 15 -27.89 -30.94 -11.42
C ILE A 15 -27.15 -31.30 -10.12
N ALA A 16 -27.39 -32.48 -9.55
CA ALA A 16 -26.67 -32.95 -8.36
C ALA A 16 -25.16 -33.07 -8.60
N ILE A 17 -24.74 -33.64 -9.74
CA ILE A 17 -23.32 -33.74 -10.10
C ILE A 17 -22.70 -32.36 -10.30
N ILE A 18 -23.38 -31.46 -11.02
CA ILE A 18 -22.91 -30.06 -11.22
C ILE A 18 -22.77 -29.36 -9.86
N ALA A 19 -23.71 -29.53 -8.94
CA ALA A 19 -23.65 -28.93 -7.61
C ALA A 19 -22.45 -29.43 -6.79
N ILE A 20 -22.15 -30.74 -6.83
CA ILE A 20 -20.99 -31.32 -6.15
C ILE A 20 -19.68 -30.76 -6.73
N LEU A 21 -19.55 -30.77 -8.05
CA LEU A 21 -18.36 -30.26 -8.74
C LEU A 21 -18.16 -28.76 -8.48
N ALA A 22 -19.22 -27.96 -8.55
CA ALA A 22 -19.18 -26.54 -8.24
C ALA A 22 -18.79 -26.28 -6.77
N GLY A 23 -19.32 -27.09 -5.84
CA GLY A 23 -19.01 -27.00 -4.41
C GLY A 23 -17.51 -27.20 -4.10
N MET A 24 -16.83 -28.08 -4.84
CA MET A 24 -15.38 -28.30 -4.69
C MET A 24 -14.53 -27.20 -5.37
N LEU A 25 -15.04 -26.59 -6.44
CA LEU A 25 -14.30 -25.59 -7.22
C LEU A 25 -14.36 -24.18 -6.60
N LEU A 26 -15.46 -23.81 -5.94
CA LEU A 26 -15.66 -22.45 -5.40
C LEU A 26 -14.58 -22.00 -4.38
N PRO A 27 -14.20 -22.81 -3.37
CA PRO A 27 -13.15 -22.41 -2.43
C PRO A 27 -11.78 -22.25 -3.10
N SER A 28 -11.48 -23.13 -4.06
CA SER A 28 -10.23 -23.09 -4.81
C SER A 28 -10.15 -21.85 -5.69
N LEU A 29 -11.23 -21.51 -6.42
CA LEU A 29 -11.29 -20.33 -7.26
C LEU A 29 -11.14 -19.03 -6.45
N LYS A 30 -11.76 -18.94 -5.27
CA LYS A 30 -11.60 -17.79 -4.36
C LYS A 30 -10.14 -17.60 -3.94
N ARG A 31 -9.45 -18.69 -3.57
CA ARG A 31 -8.04 -18.66 -3.20
C ARG A 31 -7.14 -18.26 -4.37
N THR A 32 -7.37 -18.82 -5.55
CA THR A 32 -6.60 -18.47 -6.76
C THR A 32 -6.74 -17.01 -7.11
N LYS A 33 -7.95 -16.44 -7.00
CA LYS A 33 -8.19 -15.02 -7.26
C LYS A 33 -7.42 -14.12 -6.28
N ASP A 34 -7.43 -14.45 -4.99
CA ASP A 34 -6.68 -13.71 -3.96
C ASP A 34 -5.16 -13.75 -4.22
N VAL A 35 -4.62 -14.91 -4.60
CA VAL A 35 -3.21 -15.05 -5.00
C VAL A 35 -2.89 -14.21 -6.24
N ALA A 36 -3.76 -14.22 -7.26
CA ALA A 36 -3.58 -13.42 -8.47
C ALA A 36 -3.57 -11.91 -8.16
N MET A 37 -4.44 -11.45 -7.26
CA MET A 37 -4.45 -10.05 -6.82
C MET A 37 -3.20 -9.69 -6.02
N SER A 38 -2.70 -10.59 -5.17
CA SER A 38 -1.43 -10.39 -4.46
C SER A 38 -0.24 -10.26 -5.41
N ILE A 39 -0.18 -11.11 -6.45
CA ILE A 39 0.83 -11.00 -7.52
C ILE A 39 0.71 -9.65 -8.24
N SER A 40 -0.51 -9.21 -8.52
CA SER A 40 -0.74 -7.91 -9.15
C SER A 40 -0.30 -6.76 -8.24
N CYS A 41 -0.60 -6.78 -6.94
CA CYS A 41 -0.15 -5.73 -6.01
C CYS A 41 1.39 -5.78 -5.82
N THR A 42 2.01 -6.95 -5.88
CA THR A 42 3.49 -7.09 -5.93
C THR A 42 4.07 -6.42 -7.17
N ASN A 43 3.45 -6.61 -8.34
CA ASN A 43 3.88 -5.96 -9.57
C ASN A 43 3.67 -4.44 -9.53
N ASN A 44 2.59 -3.97 -8.89
CA ASN A 44 2.38 -2.55 -8.64
C ASN A 44 3.50 -1.97 -7.78
N GLN A 45 3.83 -2.61 -6.67
CA GLN A 45 4.94 -2.21 -5.80
C GLN A 45 6.28 -2.15 -6.53
N LYS A 46 6.56 -3.12 -7.43
CA LYS A 46 7.76 -3.08 -8.28
C LYS A 46 7.78 -1.86 -9.20
N GLN A 47 6.66 -1.55 -9.85
CA GLN A 47 6.55 -0.36 -10.71
C GLN A 47 6.72 0.93 -9.91
N LEU A 48 6.14 1.02 -8.71
CA LEU A 48 6.30 2.18 -7.83
C LEU A 48 7.74 2.33 -7.35
N SER A 49 8.37 1.23 -6.95
CA SER A 49 9.75 1.21 -6.51
C SER A 49 10.70 1.68 -7.62
N LEU A 50 10.53 1.16 -8.84
CA LEU A 50 11.28 1.62 -10.02
C LEU A 50 11.04 3.11 -10.30
N ALA A 51 9.79 3.59 -10.25
CA ALA A 51 9.48 5.01 -10.45
C ALA A 51 10.15 5.90 -9.39
N ARG A 52 10.17 5.46 -8.13
CA ARG A 52 10.80 6.20 -7.03
C ARG A 52 12.32 6.15 -7.10
N MET A 53 12.92 5.04 -7.52
CA MET A 53 14.36 4.96 -7.80
C MET A 53 14.75 5.88 -8.96
N ALA A 54 13.97 5.89 -10.05
CA ALA A 54 14.20 6.81 -11.17
C ALA A 54 14.09 8.28 -10.74
N TYR A 55 13.14 8.61 -9.87
CA TYR A 55 13.04 9.92 -9.25
C TYR A 55 14.32 10.26 -8.45
N ARG A 56 14.75 9.37 -7.54
CA ARG A 56 15.97 9.60 -6.74
C ARG A 56 17.19 9.88 -7.62
N ASN A 57 17.39 9.06 -8.65
CA ASN A 57 18.48 9.25 -9.60
C ASN A 57 18.43 10.61 -10.32
N ALA A 58 17.24 11.13 -10.59
CA ALA A 58 17.04 12.43 -11.23
C ALA A 58 17.18 13.63 -10.26
N TYR A 59 16.97 13.41 -8.96
CA TYR A 59 16.95 14.46 -7.93
C TYR A 59 17.97 14.21 -6.81
N ASN A 60 19.25 14.00 -7.16
CA ASN A 60 20.38 13.92 -6.20
C ASN A 60 20.19 12.88 -5.07
N ASP A 61 19.69 11.70 -5.41
CA ASP A 61 19.39 10.60 -4.50
C ASP A 61 18.32 10.91 -3.43
N CYS A 62 17.56 11.99 -3.61
CA CYS A 62 16.47 12.36 -2.71
C CYS A 62 15.19 11.60 -3.03
N THR A 63 14.53 11.09 -1.98
CA THR A 63 13.18 10.55 -2.07
C THR A 63 12.17 11.63 -2.49
N PRO A 64 11.07 11.25 -3.18
CA PRO A 64 9.98 12.19 -3.43
C PRO A 64 9.44 12.73 -2.09
N PRO A 65 9.28 14.06 -1.94
CA PRO A 65 8.78 14.63 -0.71
C PRO A 65 7.36 14.11 -0.44
N TYR A 66 7.07 13.85 0.84
CA TYR A 66 5.74 13.41 1.28
C TYR A 66 4.65 14.37 0.77
N SER A 67 4.86 15.65 1.02
CA SER A 67 4.04 16.74 0.55
C SER A 67 4.92 17.94 0.26
N SER A 68 4.73 18.60 -0.88
CA SER A 68 5.25 19.96 -1.09
C SER A 68 4.11 20.96 -0.90
N THR A 69 4.17 21.77 0.16
CA THR A 69 3.39 23.00 0.27
C THR A 69 4.25 24.13 -0.25
N GLY A 70 3.81 24.80 -1.30
CA GLY A 70 4.50 25.99 -1.76
C GLY A 70 4.09 27.19 -0.92
N ASP A 71 5.05 28.06 -0.62
CA ASP A 71 4.85 29.52 -0.48
C ASP A 71 4.33 30.17 -1.81
N ALA A 72 3.79 29.37 -2.73
CA ALA A 72 3.46 29.69 -4.12
C ALA A 72 2.02 29.32 -4.50
N LEU A 73 1.13 29.11 -3.53
CA LEU A 73 -0.30 28.90 -3.76
C LEU A 73 -1.10 29.95 -2.97
N PRO A 74 -1.69 30.97 -3.62
CA PRO A 74 -2.74 31.77 -2.99
C PRO A 74 -3.88 30.81 -2.62
N ASP A 75 -4.37 30.85 -1.38
CA ASP A 75 -5.38 29.96 -0.74
C ASP A 75 -4.89 28.60 -0.20
N SER A 76 -3.80 28.62 0.56
CA SER A 76 -3.09 27.46 1.14
C SER A 76 -3.71 26.83 2.40
N THR A 77 -5.03 26.66 2.51
CA THR A 77 -5.61 25.91 3.65
C THR A 77 -5.76 24.41 3.45
N ASN A 78 -5.55 23.84 2.25
CA ASN A 78 -5.70 22.38 2.03
C ASN A 78 -5.06 21.82 0.73
N LYS A 79 -4.12 22.53 0.09
CA LYS A 79 -3.59 22.16 -1.24
C LYS A 79 -2.10 21.81 -1.14
N ALA A 80 -1.77 20.54 -0.94
CA ALA A 80 -0.39 20.05 -0.97
C ALA A 80 -0.21 19.04 -2.11
N SER A 81 0.93 19.05 -2.81
CA SER A 81 1.22 18.00 -3.80
C SER A 81 1.70 16.76 -3.06
N LEU A 82 1.01 15.63 -3.20
CA LEU A 82 1.44 14.35 -2.62
C LEU A 82 2.64 13.77 -3.39
N TRP A 83 3.40 12.88 -2.75
CA TRP A 83 4.50 12.15 -3.40
C TRP A 83 4.09 11.48 -4.73
N VAL A 84 2.84 11.01 -4.83
CA VAL A 84 2.31 10.36 -6.05
C VAL A 84 2.25 11.32 -7.24
N ALA A 85 1.93 12.59 -7.00
CA ALA A 85 1.96 13.61 -8.04
C ALA A 85 3.39 13.90 -8.49
N ASN A 86 4.36 13.89 -7.58
CA ASN A 86 5.77 14.05 -7.91
C ASN A 86 6.30 12.93 -8.82
N VAL A 87 5.86 11.68 -8.65
CA VAL A 87 6.30 10.59 -9.54
C VAL A 87 5.51 10.55 -10.85
N VAL A 88 4.21 10.84 -10.84
CA VAL A 88 3.37 10.79 -12.05
C VAL A 88 3.60 11.99 -12.95
N LYS A 89 3.59 13.22 -12.42
CA LYS A 89 3.71 14.43 -13.23
C LYS A 89 5.10 14.67 -13.80
N ASN A 90 6.14 14.21 -13.10
CA ASN A 90 7.49 14.24 -13.64
C ASN A 90 7.79 13.03 -14.56
N GLY A 91 6.79 12.20 -14.88
CA GLY A 91 6.90 11.16 -15.90
C GLY A 91 7.57 9.85 -15.45
N PHE A 92 7.82 9.66 -14.15
CA PHE A 92 8.43 8.43 -13.63
C PHE A 92 7.44 7.28 -13.52
N LEU A 93 6.14 7.57 -13.44
CA LEU A 93 5.07 6.58 -13.41
C LEU A 93 4.03 6.87 -14.50
N SER A 94 3.85 5.95 -15.43
CA SER A 94 3.00 6.11 -16.62
C SER A 94 1.51 5.83 -16.37
N SER A 95 1.18 5.06 -15.33
CA SER A 95 -0.20 4.65 -15.04
C SER A 95 -0.55 4.85 -13.57
N THR A 96 -1.64 5.57 -13.32
CA THR A 96 -2.20 5.78 -11.98
C THR A 96 -2.91 4.54 -11.44
N ALA A 97 -3.23 3.56 -12.29
CA ALA A 97 -3.83 2.29 -11.86
C ALA A 97 -2.91 1.51 -10.92
N VAL A 98 -1.60 1.74 -11.00
CA VAL A 98 -0.57 1.16 -10.13
C VAL A 98 -0.74 1.61 -8.68
N LEU A 99 -1.39 2.76 -8.43
CA LEU A 99 -1.51 3.36 -7.10
C LEU A 99 -2.64 2.74 -6.26
N VAL A 100 -3.44 1.84 -6.84
CA VAL A 100 -4.59 1.18 -6.20
C VAL A 100 -4.32 -0.32 -6.11
N CYS A 101 -4.55 -0.94 -4.96
CA CYS A 101 -4.38 -2.39 -4.83
C CYS A 101 -5.67 -3.11 -5.28
N PRO A 102 -5.63 -3.98 -6.31
CA PRO A 102 -6.82 -4.69 -6.82
C PRO A 102 -7.60 -5.50 -5.78
N SER A 103 -6.96 -5.99 -4.72
CA SER A 103 -7.66 -6.70 -3.63
C SER A 103 -8.70 -5.84 -2.93
N ARG A 104 -8.55 -4.51 -2.99
CA ARG A 104 -9.48 -3.54 -2.40
C ARG A 104 -10.86 -3.54 -3.05
N ALA A 105 -10.96 -3.93 -4.31
CA ALA A 105 -12.23 -3.98 -5.05
C ALA A 105 -13.26 -4.92 -4.40
N HIS A 106 -12.81 -5.88 -3.59
CA HIS A 106 -13.69 -6.83 -2.89
C HIS A 106 -13.81 -6.58 -1.39
N GLN A 107 -13.11 -5.57 -0.88
CA GLN A 107 -13.00 -5.27 0.55
C GLN A 107 -13.62 -3.91 0.90
N ASP A 108 -13.87 -3.07 -0.11
CA ASP A 108 -14.28 -1.69 0.05
C ASP A 108 -15.21 -1.28 -1.09
N SER A 109 -16.46 -0.95 -0.75
CA SER A 109 -17.47 -0.49 -1.69
C SER A 109 -17.13 0.86 -2.33
N SER A 110 -16.18 1.61 -1.77
CA SER A 110 -15.72 2.89 -2.29
C SER A 110 -14.57 2.79 -3.29
N TYR A 111 -14.13 1.58 -3.65
CA TYR A 111 -12.97 1.33 -4.51
C TYR A 111 -12.96 2.15 -5.82
N GLU A 112 -14.04 2.10 -6.61
CA GLU A 112 -14.09 2.81 -7.91
C GLU A 112 -14.09 4.33 -7.73
N ILE A 113 -14.74 4.82 -6.67
CA ILE A 113 -14.75 6.24 -6.33
C ILE A 113 -13.32 6.69 -5.99
N ARG A 114 -12.63 5.97 -5.09
CA ARG A 114 -11.24 6.27 -4.70
C ARG A 114 -10.30 6.26 -5.89
N LYS A 115 -10.43 5.28 -6.78
CA LYS A 115 -9.61 5.18 -8.00
C LYS A 115 -9.70 6.46 -8.85
N GLY A 116 -10.90 7.02 -9.02
CA GLY A 116 -11.09 8.28 -9.75
C GLY A 116 -10.48 9.49 -9.04
N PHE A 117 -10.67 9.62 -7.73
CA PHE A 117 -10.05 10.71 -6.95
C PHE A 117 -8.52 10.65 -6.94
N LEU A 118 -7.96 9.46 -6.85
CA LEU A 118 -6.53 9.24 -6.88
C LEU A 118 -5.92 9.55 -8.25
N GLU A 119 -6.62 9.21 -9.34
CA GLU A 119 -6.19 9.61 -10.69
C GLU A 119 -6.11 11.13 -10.81
N ASN A 120 -7.12 11.86 -10.31
CA ASN A 120 -7.12 13.32 -10.30
C ASN A 120 -5.99 13.89 -9.44
N THR A 121 -5.77 13.30 -8.26
CA THR A 121 -4.69 13.71 -7.34
C THR A 121 -3.32 13.49 -7.93
N ALA A 122 -3.08 12.33 -8.56
CA ALA A 122 -1.80 12.00 -9.18
C ALA A 122 -1.49 12.87 -10.42
N LYS A 123 -2.52 13.36 -11.13
CA LYS A 123 -2.36 14.25 -12.29
C LYS A 123 -2.34 15.74 -11.92
N SER A 124 -2.54 16.07 -10.65
CA SER A 124 -2.62 17.45 -10.14
C SER A 124 -1.46 17.78 -9.21
N TRP A 125 -1.00 19.03 -9.21
CA TRP A 125 -0.08 19.53 -8.16
C TRP A 125 -0.81 19.88 -6.85
N VAL A 126 -2.14 19.74 -6.85
CA VAL A 126 -3.02 19.99 -5.73
C VAL A 126 -3.69 18.67 -5.35
N SER A 127 -3.49 18.24 -4.11
CA SER A 127 -4.25 17.13 -3.53
C SER A 127 -5.74 17.44 -3.57
N TYR A 128 -6.52 16.60 -4.23
CA TYR A 128 -7.98 16.64 -4.16
C TYR A 128 -8.42 15.77 -3.00
N ASP A 129 -8.95 16.38 -1.94
CA ASP A 129 -9.46 15.73 -0.74
C ASP A 129 -8.48 14.68 -0.14
N TRP A 130 -7.78 15.08 0.92
CA TRP A 130 -6.86 14.20 1.66
C TRP A 130 -7.52 12.91 2.16
N LYS A 131 -8.85 12.80 2.13
CA LYS A 131 -9.56 11.54 2.38
C LYS A 131 -9.46 10.63 1.15
N TRP A 132 -9.90 11.08 -0.03
CA TRP A 132 -10.15 10.23 -1.21
C TRP A 132 -8.97 10.08 -2.17
N GLY A 133 -8.01 11.01 -2.15
CA GLY A 133 -6.89 11.06 -3.08
C GLY A 133 -5.63 10.27 -2.71
N ASN A 134 -5.70 9.39 -1.70
CA ASN A 134 -4.52 8.65 -1.22
C ASN A 134 -4.30 7.33 -1.98
N PRO A 135 -3.03 6.98 -2.28
CA PRO A 135 -2.70 5.66 -2.78
C PRO A 135 -2.95 4.58 -1.73
N ASP A 136 -3.21 3.36 -2.19
CA ASP A 136 -3.25 2.16 -1.34
C ASP A 136 -1.85 1.69 -0.92
N TYR A 137 -0.82 2.35 -1.45
CA TYR A 137 0.59 2.12 -1.14
C TYR A 137 1.17 3.38 -0.51
N GLY A 138 1.36 3.39 0.80
CA GLY A 138 1.86 4.54 1.52
C GLY A 138 3.38 4.62 1.51
N SER A 139 3.92 5.83 1.42
CA SER A 139 5.36 6.08 1.53
C SER A 139 5.79 6.06 2.99
N ASN A 140 6.94 5.47 3.30
CA ASN A 140 7.50 5.58 4.63
C ASN A 140 7.75 7.05 4.97
N ILE A 141 7.23 7.49 6.11
CA ILE A 141 7.34 8.89 6.52
C ILE A 141 8.77 9.26 6.89
N GLU A 142 9.53 8.32 7.45
CA GLU A 142 10.86 8.60 8.00
C GLU A 142 11.89 8.89 6.90
N ILE A 143 11.68 8.34 5.70
CA ILE A 143 12.49 8.67 4.51
C ILE A 143 12.03 9.95 3.81
N CYS A 144 10.83 10.45 4.13
CA CYS A 144 10.16 11.55 3.42
C CYS A 144 10.07 12.84 4.26
N LEU A 145 10.27 12.77 5.57
CA LEU A 145 10.26 13.89 6.50
C LEU A 145 11.48 13.81 7.41
N ASN A 146 12.32 14.84 7.41
CA ASN A 146 13.18 15.12 8.55
C ASN A 146 12.30 15.70 9.67
N THR A 147 11.98 14.90 10.69
CA THR A 147 11.29 15.40 11.88
C THR A 147 12.13 15.16 13.11
N ASN A 148 12.52 16.25 13.76
CA ASN A 148 12.53 16.26 15.22
C ASN A 148 11.11 15.92 15.69
N PRO A 149 10.92 14.91 16.56
CA PRO A 149 9.60 14.53 17.06
C PRO A 149 9.02 15.68 17.90
N GLY A 150 8.09 16.44 17.33
CA GLY A 150 7.41 17.54 18.02
C GLY A 150 7.13 18.77 17.17
N GLN A 151 7.79 18.91 16.02
CA GLN A 151 7.47 19.93 15.03
C GLN A 151 7.43 19.24 13.66
N VAL A 152 6.36 19.44 12.91
CA VAL A 152 6.25 19.00 11.52
C VAL A 152 6.65 20.19 10.65
N PRO A 153 7.94 20.47 10.40
CA PRO A 153 8.28 21.53 9.46
C PRO A 153 7.76 21.10 8.07
N MET A 154 6.89 21.92 7.51
CA MET A 154 6.20 21.72 6.22
C MET A 154 7.14 21.86 5.00
N ALA A 155 8.46 21.74 5.22
CA ALA A 155 9.48 21.62 4.18
C ALA A 155 10.09 20.22 4.31
N ALA A 156 9.61 19.30 3.46
CA ALA A 156 10.05 17.91 3.43
C ALA A 156 11.51 17.83 2.95
N TYR A 157 12.46 17.71 3.87
CA TYR A 157 13.84 17.34 3.54
C TYR A 157 13.85 15.83 3.22
N ALA A 158 14.10 15.50 1.96
CA ALA A 158 14.28 14.14 1.50
C ALA A 158 15.71 13.67 1.83
N TYR A 159 15.84 12.49 2.46
CA TYR A 159 17.15 11.90 2.74
C TYR A 159 17.82 11.44 1.44
N SER A 160 19.11 11.72 1.32
CA SER A 160 19.95 11.08 0.29
C SER A 160 20.16 9.62 0.68
N MET A 161 20.03 8.70 -0.29
CA MET A 161 20.26 7.28 -0.05
C MET A 161 21.65 6.97 0.53
N SER A 162 22.66 7.82 0.25
CA SER A 162 24.02 7.63 0.77
C SER A 162 24.12 7.73 2.30
N MET A 163 23.09 8.27 2.97
CA MET A 163 23.06 8.43 4.43
C MET A 163 22.47 7.20 5.14
N ILE A 164 21.85 6.28 4.41
CA ILE A 164 21.00 5.22 4.98
C ILE A 164 21.80 3.93 5.12
N LYS A 165 21.93 3.43 6.36
CA LYS A 165 22.51 2.11 6.62
C LYS A 165 21.45 1.04 6.39
N HIS A 166 21.77 0.05 5.56
CA HIS A 166 20.90 -1.10 5.24
C HIS A 166 19.57 -0.74 4.54
N PRO A 167 19.61 -0.19 3.31
CA PRO A 167 18.40 0.15 2.55
C PRO A 167 17.46 -1.05 2.32
N SER A 168 17.98 -2.28 2.29
CA SER A 168 17.20 -3.52 2.20
C SER A 168 16.33 -3.83 3.43
N ALA A 169 16.53 -3.10 4.54
CA ALA A 169 15.74 -3.25 5.76
C ALA A 169 14.82 -2.04 6.00
N VAL A 170 14.81 -1.06 5.11
CA VAL A 170 13.98 0.15 5.23
C VAL A 170 12.81 0.06 4.27
N ILE A 171 11.59 0.21 4.80
CA ILE A 171 10.38 0.30 3.98
C ILE A 171 10.46 1.57 3.15
N ASP A 172 10.21 1.47 1.84
CA ASP A 172 10.00 2.63 0.97
C ASP A 172 8.53 2.92 0.79
N THR A 173 7.81 1.93 0.26
CA THR A 173 6.36 1.97 0.14
C THR A 173 5.77 0.63 0.55
N ALA A 174 4.58 0.66 1.13
CA ALA A 174 3.91 -0.56 1.57
C ALA A 174 2.41 -0.41 1.46
N GLU A 175 1.71 -1.54 1.30
CA GLU A 175 0.24 -1.54 1.33
C GLU A 175 -0.24 -0.96 2.66
N SER A 176 -1.12 0.01 2.60
CA SER A 176 -1.43 0.87 3.74
C SER A 176 -2.92 1.19 3.83
N ILE A 177 -3.34 1.54 5.04
CA ILE A 177 -4.70 1.98 5.33
C ILE A 177 -4.69 3.07 6.40
N SER A 178 -5.61 4.02 6.28
CA SER A 178 -5.81 5.13 7.22
C SER A 178 -7.02 4.86 8.11
N SER A 179 -6.86 4.95 9.44
CA SER A 179 -7.98 4.79 10.38
C SER A 179 -8.78 6.07 10.59
N TYR A 180 -8.35 7.20 10.01
CA TYR A 180 -9.06 8.49 10.07
C TYR A 180 -10.40 8.49 9.31
N SER A 181 -10.76 7.40 8.63
CA SER A 181 -11.95 7.33 7.79
C SER A 181 -12.75 6.05 8.04
N THR A 182 -14.06 6.18 7.97
CA THR A 182 -15.02 5.06 7.99
C THR A 182 -14.95 4.16 6.74
N ASN A 183 -14.14 4.54 5.74
CA ASN A 183 -14.17 3.99 4.39
C ASN A 183 -12.90 3.18 4.06
N ASN A 184 -12.15 2.76 5.08
CA ASN A 184 -10.97 1.91 4.92
C ASN A 184 -9.94 2.48 3.92
N MET A 185 -9.77 3.79 3.82
CA MET A 185 -9.02 4.43 2.73
C MET A 185 -7.53 4.08 2.77
N GLY A 186 -6.87 4.03 1.61
CA GLY A 186 -5.42 3.98 1.52
C GLY A 186 -4.78 5.13 2.30
N SER A 187 -3.60 4.90 2.86
CA SER A 187 -2.81 5.94 3.53
C SER A 187 -1.64 6.30 2.65
N HIS A 188 -1.50 7.56 2.28
CA HIS A 188 -0.32 8.04 1.57
C HIS A 188 0.98 7.94 2.39
N LEU A 189 0.87 7.60 3.68
CA LEU A 189 1.98 7.38 4.61
C LEU A 189 1.93 6.01 5.29
N VAL A 190 3.12 5.48 5.54
CA VAL A 190 3.38 4.34 6.41
C VAL A 190 4.42 4.76 7.44
N TYR A 191 4.31 4.22 8.64
CA TYR A 191 5.30 4.38 9.69
C TYR A 191 6.01 3.04 9.88
N SER A 192 7.33 3.07 10.10
CA SER A 192 8.10 1.87 10.45
C SER A 192 7.78 1.38 11.88
N TYR A 193 7.07 2.20 12.67
CA TYR A 193 6.62 1.94 14.03
C TYR A 193 5.13 2.27 14.21
N ALA A 194 4.52 1.75 15.27
CA ALA A 194 3.10 1.93 15.55
C ALA A 194 2.78 3.38 15.94
N ILE A 195 1.89 4.03 15.19
CA ILE A 195 1.12 5.18 15.66
C ILE A 195 -0.37 4.85 15.53
N GLU A 196 -1.22 5.45 16.38
CA GLU A 196 -2.65 5.07 16.51
C GLU A 196 -3.50 5.25 15.24
N SER A 197 -2.96 5.82 14.15
CA SER A 197 -3.79 6.32 13.05
C SER A 197 -3.41 5.95 11.62
N LYS A 198 -2.24 5.35 11.36
CA LYS A 198 -1.75 5.02 10.00
C LYS A 198 -0.96 3.72 10.03
N PHE A 199 -1.40 2.72 9.26
CA PHE A 199 -0.95 1.34 9.43
C PHE A 199 -0.57 0.67 8.11
N LEU A 200 0.33 -0.30 8.21
CA LEU A 200 0.48 -1.34 7.20
C LEU A 200 -0.81 -2.16 7.12
N PHE A 201 -1.28 -2.37 5.90
CA PHE A 201 -2.47 -3.14 5.63
C PHE A 201 -2.07 -4.46 4.95
N ALA A 202 -2.63 -5.56 5.43
CA ALA A 202 -2.51 -6.87 4.79
C ALA A 202 -3.78 -7.16 3.99
N PRO A 203 -3.91 -6.73 2.73
CA PRO A 203 -5.08 -7.04 1.91
C PRO A 203 -5.16 -8.51 1.47
N HIS A 204 -4.08 -9.27 1.55
CA HIS A 204 -3.97 -10.57 0.88
C HIS A 204 -4.01 -11.74 1.86
N GLY A 205 -4.33 -12.93 1.35
CA GLY A 205 -4.25 -14.18 2.11
C GLY A 205 -5.31 -14.26 3.21
N GLY A 206 -6.43 -13.56 3.06
CA GLY A 206 -7.45 -13.43 4.12
C GLY A 206 -6.97 -12.55 5.27
N PHE A 207 -6.37 -11.41 4.94
CA PHE A 207 -5.78 -10.47 5.88
C PHE A 207 -4.57 -11.01 6.65
N ARG A 208 -3.65 -11.67 5.94
CA ARG A 208 -2.49 -12.36 6.53
C ARG A 208 -1.16 -11.99 5.88
N SER A 209 -1.18 -11.20 4.82
CA SER A 209 0.04 -10.79 4.12
C SER A 209 -0.07 -9.43 3.46
N CYS A 210 1.03 -8.71 3.46
CA CYS A 210 1.22 -7.37 2.94
C CYS A 210 2.41 -7.36 1.98
N ASN A 211 2.30 -6.67 0.84
CA ASN A 211 3.40 -6.45 -0.08
C ASN A 211 4.12 -5.15 0.24
N ILE A 212 5.44 -5.26 0.40
CA ILE A 212 6.32 -4.18 0.82
C ILE A 212 7.39 -3.98 -0.26
N ALA A 213 7.57 -2.74 -0.69
CA ALA A 213 8.75 -2.30 -1.42
C ALA A 213 9.76 -1.72 -0.45
N TRP A 214 10.99 -2.21 -0.54
CA TRP A 214 12.11 -1.78 0.27
C TRP A 214 12.91 -0.71 -0.44
N LEU A 215 13.69 0.05 0.31
CA LEU A 215 14.37 1.23 -0.18
C LEU A 215 15.43 0.93 -1.24
N ASP A 216 16.04 -0.24 -1.20
CA ASP A 216 16.99 -0.74 -2.20
C ASP A 216 16.33 -1.20 -3.52
N GLY A 217 15.00 -1.22 -3.59
CA GLY A 217 14.25 -1.56 -4.80
C GLY A 217 13.59 -2.94 -4.80
N HIS A 218 13.94 -3.83 -3.87
CA HIS A 218 13.31 -5.16 -3.86
C HIS A 218 11.89 -5.11 -3.27
N VAL A 219 11.08 -6.10 -3.65
CA VAL A 219 9.70 -6.21 -3.17
C VAL A 219 9.49 -7.60 -2.58
N SER A 220 8.94 -7.67 -1.38
CA SER A 220 8.60 -8.92 -0.70
C SER A 220 7.15 -8.92 -0.22
N THR A 221 6.60 -10.12 -0.06
CA THR A 221 5.32 -10.34 0.61
C THR A 221 5.61 -10.80 2.03
N GLU A 222 5.30 -9.95 3.01
CA GLU A 222 5.51 -10.23 4.43
C GLU A 222 4.22 -10.75 5.07
N LYS A 223 4.32 -11.76 5.94
CA LYS A 223 3.17 -12.34 6.66
C LYS A 223 2.88 -11.56 7.93
N THR A 224 1.65 -11.11 8.13
CA THR A 224 1.25 -10.42 9.36
C THR A 224 0.90 -11.41 10.47
N PRO A 225 1.30 -11.15 11.74
CA PRO A 225 0.85 -11.94 12.88
C PRO A 225 -0.67 -11.89 13.01
N MET A 226 -1.30 -13.00 13.42
CA MET A 226 -2.72 -13.01 13.80
C MET A 226 -2.87 -12.57 15.25
N ASP A 227 -3.92 -11.81 15.54
CA ASP A 227 -4.38 -11.69 16.92
C ASP A 227 -5.26 -12.90 17.31
N SER A 228 -5.58 -13.01 18.60
CA SER A 228 -6.41 -14.08 19.16
C SER A 228 -7.87 -14.12 18.67
N ARG A 229 -8.29 -13.16 17.84
CA ARG A 229 -9.65 -13.06 17.26
C ARG A 229 -9.69 -13.56 15.81
N GLY A 230 -8.59 -14.10 15.28
CA GLY A 230 -8.57 -14.77 13.97
C GLY A 230 -8.66 -13.83 12.76
N GLY A 231 -8.57 -12.52 12.96
CA GLY A 231 -8.38 -11.52 11.92
C GLY A 231 -7.13 -10.71 12.23
N ALA A 232 -6.40 -10.23 11.21
CA ALA A 232 -5.44 -9.17 11.46
C ALA A 232 -6.23 -7.95 11.92
N THR A 233 -6.38 -7.74 13.23
CA THR A 233 -6.92 -6.47 13.68
C THR A 233 -5.84 -5.44 13.42
N TYR A 234 -6.24 -4.47 12.61
CA TYR A 234 -5.48 -3.34 12.08
C TYR A 234 -4.59 -2.59 13.10
N ARG A 235 -4.87 -2.74 14.40
CA ARG A 235 -4.04 -2.21 15.49
C ARG A 235 -2.86 -3.15 15.81
N ASP A 236 -3.10 -4.46 15.87
CA ASP A 236 -2.21 -5.42 16.53
C ASP A 236 -1.06 -5.95 15.65
N ALA A 237 -1.11 -5.78 14.32
CA ALA A 237 0.03 -6.13 13.45
C ALA A 237 1.28 -5.28 13.76
N THR A 238 1.09 -4.10 14.35
CA THR A 238 2.15 -3.19 14.82
C THR A 238 2.42 -3.33 16.33
N TYR A 239 1.46 -3.84 17.11
CA TYR A 239 1.59 -4.07 18.56
C TYR A 239 1.90 -5.52 18.95
N ALA A 240 2.05 -6.45 18.00
CA ALA A 240 2.40 -7.83 18.27
C ALA A 240 3.79 -7.87 18.93
N LYS A 241 3.78 -7.95 20.26
CA LYS A 241 4.93 -8.14 21.13
C LYS A 241 5.77 -9.30 20.59
N GLY A 242 6.84 -9.00 19.87
CA GLY A 242 7.97 -9.91 19.71
C GLY A 242 8.50 -10.15 18.30
N GLU A 243 7.72 -10.04 17.21
CA GLU A 243 8.16 -10.75 15.98
C GLU A 243 8.11 -10.00 14.64
N PHE A 244 7.19 -9.05 14.39
CA PHE A 244 7.03 -8.53 13.02
C PHE A 244 8.09 -7.48 12.63
N PHE A 245 8.37 -6.51 13.51
CA PHE A 245 9.41 -5.48 13.29
C PHE A 245 10.41 -5.31 14.44
N ALA A 246 10.17 -5.91 15.61
CA ALA A 246 11.08 -5.80 16.76
C ALA A 246 12.31 -6.71 16.65
N SER A 247 12.23 -7.79 15.86
CA SER A 247 13.30 -8.79 15.69
C SER A 247 14.29 -8.42 14.57
N ARG A 248 13.88 -7.61 13.59
CA ARG A 248 14.82 -6.89 12.73
C ARG A 248 15.32 -5.72 13.57
N SER A 249 16.55 -5.80 14.07
CA SER A 249 17.18 -4.75 14.87
C SER A 249 17.20 -3.43 14.10
N TYR A 250 16.11 -2.67 14.16
CA TYR A 250 16.07 -1.32 13.65
C TYR A 250 17.03 -0.52 14.55
N SER A 251 18.13 -0.06 13.97
CA SER A 251 18.87 1.05 14.56
C SER A 251 17.84 2.14 14.84
N PRO A 252 17.72 2.67 16.07
CA PRO A 252 16.82 3.78 16.37
C PRO A 252 17.15 5.03 15.55
N ASN A 253 18.28 5.02 14.84
CA ASN A 253 18.66 5.97 13.81
C ASN A 253 19.16 5.22 12.56
N PRO A 254 18.28 4.84 11.61
CA PRO A 254 18.71 4.20 10.35
C PRO A 254 19.39 5.19 9.38
N TRP A 255 19.45 6.48 9.73
CA TRP A 255 19.79 7.60 8.86
C TRP A 255 21.23 8.11 8.98
N THR A 256 22.05 7.58 9.88
CA THR A 256 23.40 8.12 10.12
C THR A 256 24.50 7.14 9.75
N LYS A 257 25.45 7.65 8.96
CA LYS A 257 26.71 6.97 8.61
C LYS A 257 27.54 6.58 9.85
N ASP A 258 27.32 7.25 10.99
CA ASP A 258 28.15 7.12 12.20
C ASP A 258 27.38 6.81 13.51
N ASN A 259 26.09 6.45 13.48
CA ASN A 259 25.27 6.19 14.69
C ASN A 259 25.20 7.37 15.69
N VAL A 260 25.55 8.59 15.29
CA VAL A 260 25.43 9.76 16.17
C VAL A 260 24.06 10.38 15.97
N ALA A 261 23.14 10.12 16.90
CA ALA A 261 21.97 10.96 17.06
C ALA A 261 22.43 12.42 17.24
N ARG A 262 22.02 13.30 16.34
CA ARG A 262 22.09 14.75 16.53
C ARG A 262 20.67 15.28 16.67
#